data_AF-A0A930TUS9-F1
#
_entry.id   AF-A0A930TUS9-F1
#
_cell.length_a   1.000
_cell.length_b   1.000
_cell.length_c   1.000
_cell.angle_alpha   90.00
_cell.angle_beta   90.00
_cell.angle_gamma   90.00
#
_symmetry.space_group_name_H-M   'P 1'
#
loop_
_entity.id
_entity.type
_entity.pdbx_description
1 polymer ?
#
loop_
_entity_poly.entity_id
_entity_poly.type
_entity_poly.pdbx_seq_one_letter_code
_entity_poly.pdbx_strand_id
1 'polypeptide(L)'
;MRIPCFTWITPLSVVATLALAAPVQSAPSKLERSPLGLDGPTVGQMLEPVVEAGRGRLAPLSIPISEEMNSGRAIALEADLRKQGESNTAVLLDQQGSLDDNDEPSPVDGGVYDVYSFVGRAGQSINLSLTSPDFDTYLVLIGPDGTLIAENDDINSSNFNSAINTSLPSNGDYIVVVTSFAPGERGVYQVRMTTVLGTGDLQATLRWDSTHDLDLAVMDPDGNIVAFDNTPVSSGGQLDVDANALCEGVTSAPVENIFWPAGQAPAGEYVVAVSLYTRCNETVGTIPFTLTLTVQGSTETLTGVVDETNDLVTFTTAIY
;
A
#
# COMPACT_ATOMS: atom_id res chain seq x y z
N MET A 1 32.37 -23.03 -27.17
CA MET A 1 32.01 -23.93 -26.07
C MET A 1 30.57 -23.58 -25.70
N ARG A 2 29.60 -24.41 -26.12
CA ARG A 2 28.16 -24.17 -25.94
C ARG A 2 27.65 -25.24 -24.98
N ILE A 3 27.00 -24.82 -23.90
CA ILE A 3 26.35 -25.68 -22.90
C ILE A 3 24.84 -25.34 -22.93
N PRO A 4 23.93 -26.33 -22.79
CA PRO A 4 22.65 -26.33 -23.50
C PRO A 4 21.45 -25.84 -22.67
N CYS A 5 20.41 -25.48 -23.43
CA CYS A 5 19.02 -25.21 -23.04
C CYS A 5 18.41 -26.36 -22.21
N PHE A 6 17.78 -26.03 -21.09
CA PHE A 6 16.88 -26.92 -20.35
C PHE A 6 15.43 -26.65 -20.74
N THR A 7 14.79 -27.63 -21.37
CA THR A 7 13.35 -27.67 -21.65
C THR A 7 12.63 -28.37 -20.50
N TRP A 8 11.62 -27.74 -19.92
CA TRP A 8 10.70 -28.38 -18.96
C TRP A 8 9.52 -29.03 -19.69
N ILE A 9 9.30 -30.30 -19.36
CA ILE A 9 8.16 -31.12 -19.78
C ILE A 9 7.09 -31.01 -18.69
N THR A 10 5.86 -30.62 -19.03
CA THR A 10 4.68 -30.76 -18.16
C THR A 10 4.16 -32.19 -18.16
N PRO A 11 3.52 -32.63 -17.06
CA PRO A 11 2.25 -33.35 -17.27
C PRO A 11 1.12 -33.05 -16.27
N LEU A 12 -0.07 -33.09 -16.87
CA LEU A 12 -1.37 -33.59 -16.42
C LEU A 12 -2.27 -32.78 -15.48
N SER A 13 -3.35 -32.32 -16.13
CA SER A 13 -4.67 -31.98 -15.65
C SER A 13 -5.30 -33.01 -14.69
N VAL A 14 -6.02 -32.51 -13.68
CA VAL A 14 -7.14 -33.23 -13.06
C VAL A 14 -8.40 -32.41 -13.29
N VAL A 15 -9.32 -33.02 -14.03
CA VAL A 15 -10.70 -32.57 -14.24
C VAL A 15 -11.53 -33.09 -13.06
N ALA A 16 -12.25 -32.20 -12.37
CA ALA A 16 -13.33 -32.59 -11.48
C ALA A 16 -14.63 -31.95 -12.00
N THR A 17 -15.56 -32.78 -12.47
CA THR A 17 -16.90 -32.37 -12.86
C THR A 17 -17.93 -32.94 -11.88
N LEU A 18 -18.87 -32.05 -11.52
CA LEU A 18 -20.12 -32.15 -10.78
C LEU A 18 -20.69 -33.52 -10.39
N ALA A 19 -21.24 -33.57 -9.17
CA ALA A 19 -22.51 -34.24 -8.90
C ALA A 19 -23.40 -33.36 -7.99
N LEU A 20 -24.56 -32.94 -8.51
CA LEU A 20 -25.70 -32.46 -7.71
C LEU A 20 -26.51 -33.68 -7.22
N ALA A 21 -27.01 -33.62 -5.98
CA ALA A 21 -28.46 -33.69 -5.68
C ALA A 21 -28.71 -33.76 -4.16
N ALA A 22 -29.58 -32.87 -3.66
CA ALA A 22 -30.25 -32.99 -2.38
C ALA A 22 -31.35 -34.09 -2.41
N PRO A 23 -31.91 -34.49 -1.26
CA PRO A 23 -33.19 -33.85 -0.92
C PRO A 23 -33.42 -33.54 0.57
N VAL A 24 -34.36 -32.60 0.72
CA VAL A 24 -35.11 -32.11 1.88
C VAL A 24 -35.70 -33.21 2.78
N GLN A 25 -35.66 -33.06 4.11
CA GLN A 25 -36.87 -33.08 4.97
C GLN A 25 -36.65 -32.80 6.48
N SER A 26 -37.56 -31.95 6.98
CA SER A 26 -38.23 -31.90 8.29
C SER A 26 -37.47 -31.60 9.58
N ALA A 27 -37.78 -30.41 10.12
CA ALA A 27 -37.73 -30.09 11.55
C ALA A 27 -38.79 -30.86 12.37
N PRO A 28 -38.59 -30.93 13.69
CA PRO A 28 -39.70 -30.65 14.59
C PRO A 28 -39.36 -29.64 15.69
N SER A 29 -40.41 -28.90 16.02
CA SER A 29 -40.66 -27.98 17.12
C SER A 29 -40.42 -28.53 18.53
N LYS A 30 -39.87 -27.70 19.43
CA LYS A 30 -40.48 -27.32 20.73
C LYS A 30 -39.53 -26.41 21.52
N LEU A 31 -39.91 -25.15 21.73
CA LEU A 31 -39.46 -24.37 22.88
C LEU A 31 -40.72 -24.01 23.69
N GLU A 32 -40.68 -24.34 24.97
CA GLU A 32 -41.75 -24.19 25.93
C GLU A 32 -42.02 -22.72 26.29
N ARG A 33 -43.27 -22.48 26.68
CA ARG A 33 -43.82 -21.20 27.18
C ARG A 33 -43.28 -20.89 28.57
N SER A 34 -43.17 -19.59 28.92
CA SER A 34 -44.10 -18.94 29.86
C SER A 34 -43.77 -17.46 30.15
N PRO A 35 -44.75 -16.67 30.63
CA PRO A 35 -44.94 -15.28 30.23
C PRO A 35 -44.84 -14.26 31.38
N LEU A 36 -44.67 -12.98 31.05
CA LEU A 36 -45.26 -11.86 31.79
C LEU A 36 -45.65 -10.76 30.78
N GLY A 37 -46.94 -10.43 30.73
CA GLY A 37 -47.48 -9.30 29.97
C GLY A 37 -47.65 -8.06 30.85
N LEU A 38 -48.05 -6.94 30.21
CA LEU A 38 -49.27 -6.17 30.50
C LEU A 38 -49.32 -4.87 29.66
N ASP A 39 -50.30 -4.82 28.75
CA ASP A 39 -51.24 -3.75 28.35
C ASP A 39 -50.82 -2.27 28.11
N GLY A 40 -51.25 -1.72 26.95
CA GLY A 40 -51.34 -0.27 26.63
C GLY A 40 -52.67 0.36 27.11
N PRO A 41 -53.29 1.38 26.45
CA PRO A 41 -52.85 2.35 25.41
C PRO A 41 -53.12 3.84 25.79
N THR A 42 -52.84 4.84 24.92
CA THR A 42 -53.72 5.99 24.52
C THR A 42 -52.96 7.18 23.90
N VAL A 43 -53.59 7.78 22.88
CA VAL A 43 -53.21 8.86 21.95
C VAL A 43 -53.18 10.27 22.60
N GLY A 44 -52.30 11.17 22.09
CA GLY A 44 -52.44 12.63 22.24
C GLY A 44 -51.35 13.43 21.51
N GLN A 45 -51.74 14.19 20.46
CA GLN A 45 -50.90 15.17 19.76
C GLN A 45 -50.57 16.38 20.65
N MET A 46 -49.34 16.93 20.56
CA MET A 46 -49.06 18.39 20.42
C MET A 46 -47.55 18.70 20.42
N LEU A 47 -47.15 19.41 19.35
CA LEU A 47 -46.16 20.51 19.24
C LEU A 47 -44.67 20.25 19.56
N GLU A 48 -43.87 20.40 18.49
CA GLU A 48 -42.41 20.63 18.43
C GLU A 48 -41.92 21.72 19.41
N PRO A 49 -40.63 21.65 19.80
CA PRO A 49 -39.69 22.59 19.18
C PRO A 49 -38.42 21.93 18.62
N VAL A 50 -37.92 22.58 17.57
CA VAL A 50 -36.74 22.33 16.74
C VAL A 50 -35.41 22.35 17.54
N VAL A 51 -34.37 21.72 16.94
CA VAL A 51 -32.91 21.62 17.24
C VAL A 51 -32.58 20.20 17.78
N GLU A 52 -31.83 19.32 17.12
CA GLU A 52 -30.58 19.45 16.35
C GLU A 52 -30.41 18.26 15.38
N ALA A 53 -29.71 18.47 14.26
CA ALA A 53 -29.53 17.50 13.18
C ALA A 53 -28.77 16.24 13.65
N GLY A 54 -29.46 15.10 13.60
CA GLY A 54 -28.88 13.78 13.80
C GLY A 54 -28.13 13.30 12.57
N ARG A 55 -26.81 13.15 12.71
CA ARG A 55 -25.95 12.07 12.20
C ARG A 55 -26.57 11.20 11.09
N GLY A 56 -26.37 11.61 9.83
CA GLY A 56 -26.46 10.72 8.68
C GLY A 56 -25.12 10.01 8.50
N ARG A 57 -25.05 8.75 8.93
CA ARG A 57 -23.97 7.84 8.56
C ARG A 57 -24.06 7.63 7.04
N LEU A 58 -23.11 8.16 6.28
CA LEU A 58 -23.02 7.87 4.84
C LEU A 58 -22.84 6.36 4.66
N ALA A 59 -23.55 5.80 3.69
CA ALA A 59 -23.44 4.39 3.36
C ALA A 59 -22.02 4.08 2.86
N PRO A 60 -21.47 2.88 3.12
CA PRO A 60 -20.15 2.53 2.61
C PRO A 60 -20.11 2.62 1.09
N LEU A 61 -19.13 3.38 0.58
CA LEU A 61 -18.80 3.49 -0.84
C LEU A 61 -18.64 2.08 -1.43
N SER A 62 -19.44 1.78 -2.45
CA SER A 62 -19.28 0.58 -3.29
C SER A 62 -18.85 1.07 -4.67
N ILE A 63 -17.54 1.32 -4.84
CA ILE A 63 -16.99 1.78 -6.12
C ILE A 63 -16.78 0.56 -7.02
N PRO A 64 -17.37 0.49 -8.23
CA PRO A 64 -17.05 -0.55 -9.19
C PRO A 64 -15.65 -0.32 -9.78
N ILE A 65 -14.77 -1.31 -9.63
CA ILE A 65 -13.41 -1.29 -10.18
C ILE A 65 -13.49 -1.65 -11.67
N SER A 66 -13.13 -0.72 -12.57
CA SER A 66 -13.00 -0.97 -14.02
C SER A 66 -11.53 -0.96 -14.44
N GLU A 67 -11.13 -1.92 -15.30
CA GLU A 67 -9.75 -2.25 -15.75
C GLU A 67 -8.97 -1.17 -16.53
N GLU A 68 -9.37 0.11 -16.56
CA GLU A 68 -8.67 1.16 -17.32
C GLU A 68 -8.03 2.25 -16.42
N MET A 69 -7.22 1.86 -15.43
CA MET A 69 -6.61 2.78 -14.45
C MET A 69 -5.10 2.97 -14.61
N ASN A 70 -4.58 3.16 -15.82
CA ASN A 70 -3.13 3.26 -16.04
C ASN A 70 -2.73 4.47 -16.88
N SER A 71 -2.62 5.66 -16.28
CA SER A 71 -1.80 6.77 -16.81
C SER A 71 -1.55 7.87 -15.77
N GLY A 72 -0.73 7.60 -14.74
CA GLY A 72 -0.18 8.64 -13.86
C GLY A 72 1.20 9.09 -14.33
N ARG A 73 1.38 10.38 -14.65
CA ARG A 73 2.67 10.99 -15.00
C ARG A 73 3.37 11.54 -13.75
N ALA A 74 4.52 11.00 -13.38
CA ALA A 74 5.37 11.58 -12.33
C ALA A 74 6.34 12.64 -12.90
N ILE A 75 6.36 13.84 -12.30
CA ILE A 75 7.45 14.82 -12.42
C ILE A 75 8.06 14.93 -11.03
N ALA A 76 9.26 14.38 -10.82
CA ALA A 76 10.02 14.65 -9.61
C ALA A 76 11.00 15.79 -9.80
N LEU A 77 11.07 16.65 -8.79
CA LEU A 77 11.98 17.78 -8.70
C LEU A 77 13.26 17.35 -7.96
N GLU A 78 14.43 17.56 -8.59
CA GLU A 78 15.78 17.08 -8.21
C GLU A 78 16.35 17.59 -6.86
N ALA A 79 15.54 18.13 -5.94
CA ALA A 79 16.03 18.83 -4.74
C ALA A 79 15.93 18.06 -3.42
N ASP A 80 15.27 16.90 -3.36
CA ASP A 80 14.95 16.21 -2.09
C ASP A 80 15.97 15.15 -1.64
N LEU A 81 16.93 14.81 -2.51
CA LEU A 81 17.83 13.64 -2.33
C LEU A 81 18.90 13.78 -1.24
N ARG A 82 19.19 14.99 -0.74
CA ARG A 82 20.14 15.16 0.38
C ARG A 82 19.51 15.04 1.77
N LYS A 83 18.18 14.91 1.88
CA LYS A 83 17.48 14.77 3.16
C LYS A 83 16.92 13.36 3.42
N GLN A 84 16.77 12.52 2.40
CA GLN A 84 16.23 11.17 2.56
C GLN A 84 17.27 10.12 3.00
N GLY A 85 18.57 10.43 2.90
CA GLY A 85 19.65 9.52 3.33
C GLY A 85 19.71 9.20 4.82
N GLU A 86 18.96 9.92 5.67
CA GLU A 86 18.92 9.72 7.14
C GLU A 86 17.51 9.52 7.69
N SER A 87 16.46 9.64 6.85
CA SER A 87 15.09 9.50 7.32
C SER A 87 14.67 8.03 7.31
N ASN A 88 14.22 7.51 8.46
CA ASN A 88 13.58 6.20 8.58
C ASN A 88 12.15 6.20 8.00
N THR A 89 11.92 6.99 6.94
CA THR A 89 10.64 7.18 6.28
C THR A 89 10.84 7.01 4.78
N ALA A 90 9.88 6.38 4.10
CA ALA A 90 9.80 6.32 2.65
C ALA A 90 8.55 7.07 2.15
N VAL A 91 8.66 7.65 0.96
CA VAL A 91 7.52 8.23 0.25
C VAL A 91 6.96 7.13 -0.66
N LEU A 92 5.70 6.75 -0.46
CA LEU A 92 5.02 5.70 -1.23
C LEU A 92 4.18 6.26 -2.37
N LEU A 93 3.74 7.51 -2.24
CA LEU A 93 2.95 8.23 -3.24
C LEU A 93 3.28 9.72 -3.12
N ASP A 94 3.53 10.41 -4.23
CA ASP A 94 3.66 11.87 -4.26
C ASP A 94 3.20 12.36 -5.64
N GLN A 95 1.94 12.75 -5.74
CA GLN A 95 1.29 13.08 -7.00
C GLN A 95 0.65 14.45 -6.92
N GLN A 96 0.86 15.25 -7.97
CA GLN A 96 0.11 16.47 -8.22
C GLN A 96 -0.97 16.18 -9.25
N GLY A 97 -2.18 16.69 -9.02
CA GLY A 97 -3.33 16.49 -9.89
C GLY A 97 -4.26 17.69 -9.90
N SER A 98 -5.39 17.55 -10.59
CA SER A 98 -6.46 18.55 -10.58
C SER A 98 -7.81 17.88 -10.71
N LEU A 99 -8.76 18.25 -9.85
CA LEU A 99 -10.16 17.89 -10.03
C LEU A 99 -10.80 18.84 -11.05
N ASP A 100 -11.23 18.31 -12.19
CA ASP A 100 -11.87 19.04 -13.26
C ASP A 100 -13.10 18.31 -13.86
N ASP A 101 -13.78 18.96 -14.81
CA ASP A 101 -15.03 18.44 -15.37
C ASP A 101 -14.85 17.25 -16.33
N ASN A 102 -13.60 16.84 -16.63
CA ASN A 102 -13.30 15.64 -17.42
C ASN A 102 -13.10 14.40 -16.54
N ASP A 103 -13.01 14.56 -15.22
CA ASP A 103 -12.84 13.45 -14.30
C ASP A 103 -14.14 12.66 -14.10
N GLU A 104 -14.00 11.43 -13.62
CA GLU A 104 -15.13 10.53 -13.45
C GLU A 104 -16.12 11.07 -12.38
N PRO A 105 -17.42 11.15 -12.70
CA PRO A 105 -18.41 11.60 -11.75
C PRO A 105 -18.69 10.51 -10.70
N SER A 106 -18.62 10.90 -9.43
CA SER A 106 -19.05 10.10 -8.30
C SER A 106 -20.53 9.70 -8.46
N PRO A 107 -20.87 8.40 -8.41
CA PRO A 107 -22.24 7.93 -8.54
C PRO A 107 -23.09 8.24 -7.30
N VAL A 108 -22.49 8.75 -6.22
CA VAL A 108 -23.15 9.00 -4.93
C VAL A 108 -23.76 10.39 -4.88
N ASP A 109 -23.02 11.40 -5.33
CA ASP A 109 -23.34 12.82 -5.14
C ASP A 109 -23.09 13.68 -6.40
N GLY A 110 -22.55 13.11 -7.47
CA GLY A 110 -22.20 13.84 -8.69
C GLY A 110 -20.98 14.75 -8.56
N GLY A 111 -20.20 14.62 -7.47
CA GLY A 111 -18.84 15.15 -7.39
C GLY A 111 -17.92 14.50 -8.43
N VAL A 112 -16.67 14.95 -8.52
CA VAL A 112 -15.65 14.29 -9.36
C VAL A 112 -14.53 13.78 -8.47
N TYR A 113 -13.83 12.74 -8.91
CA TYR A 113 -12.78 12.14 -8.10
C TYR A 113 -11.64 11.61 -8.95
N ASP A 114 -10.46 11.59 -8.34
CA ASP A 114 -9.28 10.89 -8.84
C ASP A 114 -8.99 9.67 -7.96
N VAL A 115 -8.31 8.68 -8.55
CA VAL A 115 -7.98 7.45 -7.85
C VAL A 115 -6.50 7.10 -8.04
N TYR A 116 -5.87 6.72 -6.94
CA TYR A 116 -4.54 6.17 -6.90
C TYR A 116 -4.56 4.80 -6.23
N SER A 117 -3.62 3.94 -6.58
CA SER A 117 -3.43 2.65 -5.93
C SER A 117 -2.02 2.51 -5.39
N PHE A 118 -1.86 1.64 -4.39
CA PHE A 118 -0.57 1.20 -3.88
C PHE A 118 -0.69 -0.18 -3.24
N VAL A 119 0.42 -0.93 -3.23
CA VAL A 119 0.50 -2.20 -2.52
C VAL A 119 0.81 -1.93 -1.04
N GLY A 120 -0.10 -2.31 -0.16
CA GLY A 120 0.04 -2.16 1.29
C GLY A 120 0.30 -3.50 1.98
N ARG A 121 1.00 -3.46 3.12
CA ARG A 121 1.30 -4.64 3.94
C ARG A 121 0.67 -4.52 5.33
N ALA A 122 0.19 -5.63 5.88
CA ALA A 122 -0.42 -5.67 7.21
C ALA A 122 0.55 -5.15 8.29
N GLY A 123 0.09 -4.25 9.13
CA GLY A 123 0.88 -3.57 10.17
C GLY A 123 1.71 -2.37 9.68
N GLN A 124 1.83 -2.17 8.35
CA GLN A 124 2.51 -1.00 7.79
C GLN A 124 1.79 0.28 8.23
N SER A 125 2.56 1.24 8.76
CA SER A 125 2.00 2.50 9.28
C SER A 125 2.22 3.62 8.29
N ILE A 126 1.13 4.19 7.79
CA ILE A 126 1.14 5.22 6.76
C ILE A 126 0.66 6.58 7.30
N ASN A 127 1.19 7.64 6.71
CA ASN A 127 0.68 9.00 6.78
C ASN A 127 0.32 9.42 5.35
N LEU A 128 -0.98 9.56 5.07
CA LEU A 128 -1.53 9.99 3.79
C LEU A 128 -2.12 11.40 3.97
N SER A 129 -1.75 12.33 3.12
CA SER A 129 -2.19 13.71 3.16
C SER A 129 -2.67 14.18 1.79
N LEU A 130 -3.71 15.00 1.78
CA LEU A 130 -4.25 15.64 0.58
C LEU A 130 -4.37 17.13 0.83
N THR A 131 -3.70 17.92 -0.01
CA THR A 131 -3.70 19.39 0.11
C THR A 131 -4.19 20.06 -1.16
N SER A 132 -5.04 21.08 -1.04
CA SER A 132 -5.44 21.95 -2.15
C SER A 132 -5.49 23.41 -1.71
N PRO A 133 -5.04 24.36 -2.55
CA PRO A 133 -5.30 25.78 -2.35
C PRO A 133 -6.68 26.21 -2.87
N ASP A 134 -7.37 25.37 -3.64
CA ASP A 134 -8.53 25.75 -4.46
C ASP A 134 -9.86 25.24 -3.90
N PHE A 135 -9.85 24.14 -3.15
CA PHE A 135 -11.05 23.49 -2.63
C PHE A 135 -10.85 22.87 -1.25
N ASP A 136 -11.95 22.57 -0.57
CA ASP A 136 -11.98 21.83 0.69
C ASP A 136 -11.82 20.33 0.40
N THR A 137 -10.73 19.73 0.87
CA THR A 137 -10.32 18.41 0.38
C THR A 137 -11.05 17.28 1.08
N TYR A 138 -11.24 16.17 0.38
CA TYR A 138 -11.80 14.95 0.98
C TYR A 138 -11.05 13.72 0.48
N LEU A 139 -10.54 12.94 1.44
CA LEU A 139 -9.65 11.81 1.21
C LEU A 139 -10.26 10.53 1.76
N VAL A 140 -10.28 9.48 0.93
CA VAL A 140 -10.79 8.15 1.30
C VAL A 140 -9.74 7.09 1.03
N LEU A 141 -9.54 6.18 1.99
CA LEU A 141 -8.70 5.00 1.86
C LEU A 141 -9.55 3.73 1.91
N ILE A 142 -9.46 2.92 0.86
CA ILE A 142 -10.20 1.68 0.68
C ILE A 142 -9.21 0.51 0.66
N GLY A 143 -9.55 -0.57 1.37
CA GLY A 143 -8.74 -1.77 1.48
C GLY A 143 -8.90 -2.73 0.31
N PRO A 144 -8.06 -3.79 0.24
CA PRO A 144 -8.04 -4.74 -0.86
C PRO A 144 -9.34 -5.53 -1.08
N ASP A 145 -10.17 -5.64 -0.05
CA ASP A 145 -11.49 -6.29 -0.09
C ASP A 145 -12.64 -5.29 -0.38
N GLY A 146 -12.31 -4.05 -0.73
CA GLY A 146 -13.26 -2.97 -0.96
C GLY A 146 -13.82 -2.34 0.31
N THR A 147 -13.27 -2.67 1.50
CA THR A 147 -13.72 -2.06 2.75
C THR A 147 -13.19 -0.64 2.92
N LEU A 148 -14.00 0.24 3.48
CA LEU A 148 -13.54 1.57 3.92
C LEU A 148 -12.60 1.42 5.12
N ILE A 149 -11.34 1.84 4.96
CA ILE A 149 -10.34 1.83 6.03
C ILE A 149 -10.42 3.12 6.84
N ALA A 150 -10.43 4.26 6.15
CA ALA A 150 -10.49 5.57 6.77
C ALA A 150 -10.92 6.62 5.73
N GLU A 151 -11.51 7.70 6.22
CA GLU A 151 -11.80 8.90 5.44
C GLU A 151 -11.57 10.14 6.32
N ASN A 152 -11.16 11.24 5.71
CA ASN A 152 -11.00 12.52 6.40
C ASN A 152 -11.15 13.65 5.38
N ASP A 153 -11.85 14.71 5.77
CA ASP A 153 -12.00 15.98 5.06
C ASP A 153 -11.09 17.05 5.70
N ASP A 154 -11.18 17.22 7.02
CA ASP A 154 -10.44 18.23 7.77
C ASP A 154 -9.35 17.66 8.69
N ILE A 155 -8.12 18.18 8.60
CA ILE A 155 -7.09 17.98 9.63
C ILE A 155 -7.54 18.61 10.96
N ASN A 156 -8.15 19.81 10.90
CA ASN A 156 -8.77 20.48 12.04
C ASN A 156 -9.69 21.62 11.55
N SER A 157 -10.43 22.24 12.47
CA SER A 157 -11.41 23.31 12.19
C SER A 157 -10.86 24.59 11.51
N SER A 158 -9.55 24.70 11.31
CA SER A 158 -8.90 25.83 10.63
C SER A 158 -8.01 25.40 9.46
N ASN A 159 -7.97 24.10 9.16
CA ASN A 159 -7.19 23.53 8.07
C ASN A 159 -8.03 22.47 7.35
N PHE A 160 -8.68 22.90 6.27
CA PHE A 160 -9.57 22.14 5.38
C PHE A 160 -8.82 21.23 4.40
N ASN A 161 -7.60 20.83 4.78
CA ASN A 161 -6.87 19.79 4.07
C ASN A 161 -7.05 18.50 4.85
N SER A 162 -7.04 17.36 4.16
CA SER A 162 -7.22 16.05 4.76
C SER A 162 -5.91 15.37 5.15
N ALA A 163 -5.94 14.57 6.22
CA ALA A 163 -4.89 13.63 6.57
C ALA A 163 -5.41 12.35 7.23
N ILE A 164 -4.88 11.21 6.80
CA ILE A 164 -5.15 9.88 7.36
C ILE A 164 -3.84 9.32 7.92
N ASN A 165 -3.85 8.97 9.20
CA ASN A 165 -2.76 8.29 9.89
C ASN A 165 -3.26 6.94 10.40
N THR A 166 -2.78 5.84 9.82
CA THR A 166 -3.30 4.52 10.18
C THR A 166 -2.29 3.40 9.95
N SER A 167 -2.53 2.25 10.57
CA SER A 167 -1.83 1.00 10.27
C SER A 167 -2.72 0.12 9.40
N LEU A 168 -2.17 -0.41 8.31
CA LEU A 168 -2.92 -1.20 7.34
C LEU A 168 -3.29 -2.58 7.92
N PRO A 169 -4.54 -3.05 7.80
CA PRO A 169 -4.98 -4.29 8.44
C PRO A 169 -4.56 -5.57 7.69
N SER A 170 -4.34 -5.49 6.38
CA SER A 170 -4.08 -6.65 5.52
C SER A 170 -3.09 -6.34 4.40
N ASN A 171 -2.53 -7.38 3.80
CA ASN A 171 -1.75 -7.26 2.57
C ASN A 171 -2.69 -7.06 1.37
N GLY A 172 -2.24 -6.34 0.35
CA GLY A 172 -2.89 -6.25 -0.96
C GLY A 172 -2.96 -4.84 -1.51
N ASP A 173 -3.73 -4.65 -2.58
CA ASP A 173 -3.87 -3.37 -3.26
C ASP A 173 -4.86 -2.47 -2.51
N TYR A 174 -4.39 -1.31 -2.08
CA TYR A 174 -5.21 -0.27 -1.48
C TYR A 174 -5.54 0.80 -2.52
N ILE A 175 -6.71 1.39 -2.37
CA ILE A 175 -7.21 2.47 -3.22
C ILE A 175 -7.29 3.75 -2.41
N VAL A 176 -6.71 4.82 -2.94
CA VAL A 176 -6.81 6.19 -2.43
C VAL A 176 -7.72 6.96 -3.37
N VAL A 177 -8.83 7.47 -2.85
CA VAL A 177 -9.74 8.35 -3.59
C VAL A 177 -9.51 9.78 -3.13
N VAL A 178 -9.28 10.66 -4.10
CA VAL A 178 -9.14 12.10 -3.92
C VAL A 178 -10.39 12.77 -4.47
N THR A 179 -11.09 13.54 -3.65
CA THR A 179 -12.25 14.33 -4.06
C THR A 179 -12.35 15.62 -3.24
N SER A 180 -13.40 16.41 -3.44
CA SER A 180 -13.71 17.60 -2.65
C SER A 180 -14.86 17.33 -1.67
N PHE A 181 -14.89 18.06 -0.56
CA PHE A 181 -15.94 17.94 0.45
C PHE A 181 -17.31 18.28 -0.13
N ALA A 182 -17.40 19.34 -0.92
CA ALA A 182 -18.63 19.76 -1.57
C ALA A 182 -18.63 19.39 -3.07
N PRO A 183 -19.73 18.81 -3.60
CA PRO A 183 -19.83 18.53 -5.02
C PRO A 183 -19.81 19.85 -5.80
N GLY A 184 -18.96 19.95 -6.81
CA GLY A 184 -18.82 21.13 -7.65
C GLY A 184 -17.50 21.91 -7.44
N GLU A 185 -16.70 21.59 -6.42
CA GLU A 185 -15.40 22.23 -6.20
C GLU A 185 -14.29 21.55 -7.00
N ARG A 186 -13.45 22.37 -7.66
CA ARG A 186 -12.48 22.02 -8.72
C ARG A 186 -11.19 22.77 -8.42
N GLY A 187 -10.06 22.23 -8.87
CA GLY A 187 -8.77 22.89 -8.74
C GLY A 187 -7.63 21.91 -8.58
N VAL A 188 -6.43 22.45 -8.36
CA VAL A 188 -5.23 21.63 -8.24
C VAL A 188 -5.10 21.04 -6.84
N TYR A 189 -4.43 19.92 -6.71
CA TYR A 189 -4.11 19.31 -5.43
C TYR A 189 -2.76 18.59 -5.46
N GLN A 190 -2.28 18.25 -4.26
CA GLN A 190 -1.18 17.30 -4.06
C GLN A 190 -1.63 16.22 -3.08
N VAL A 191 -1.51 14.95 -3.50
CA VAL A 191 -1.67 13.79 -2.63
C VAL A 191 -0.30 13.20 -2.33
N ARG A 192 -0.02 12.95 -1.05
CA ARG A 192 1.27 12.44 -0.60
C ARG A 192 1.08 11.38 0.46
N MET A 193 1.79 10.27 0.33
CA MET A 193 1.81 9.18 1.29
C MET A 193 3.24 8.87 1.70
N THR A 194 3.43 8.70 3.01
CA THR A 194 4.70 8.26 3.59
C THR A 194 4.47 7.09 4.53
N THR A 195 5.51 6.27 4.72
CA THR A 195 5.53 5.18 5.70
C THR A 195 6.79 5.26 6.54
N VAL A 196 6.71 4.83 7.79
CA VAL A 196 7.90 4.57 8.62
C VAL A 196 8.47 3.22 8.22
N LEU A 197 9.79 3.16 8.00
CA LEU A 197 10.49 1.93 7.69
C LEU A 197 10.71 1.10 8.96
N GLY A 198 10.51 -0.20 8.84
CA GLY A 198 10.86 -1.21 9.82
C GLY A 198 12.37 -1.24 10.03
N THR A 199 12.76 -1.53 11.27
CA THR A 199 14.15 -1.54 11.72
C THR A 199 14.35 -2.61 12.80
N GLY A 200 15.59 -2.86 13.18
CA GLY A 200 15.93 -3.81 14.25
C GLY A 200 17.39 -4.21 14.24
N ASP A 201 17.65 -5.51 14.45
CA ASP A 201 19.01 -6.04 14.53
C ASP A 201 19.76 -5.91 13.18
N LEU A 202 19.02 -5.99 12.08
CA LEU A 202 19.48 -5.70 10.72
C LEU A 202 18.41 -4.91 9.97
N GLN A 203 18.84 -3.90 9.24
CA GLN A 203 18.03 -3.14 8.28
C GLN A 203 18.88 -2.85 7.05
N ALA A 204 18.38 -3.22 5.88
CA ALA A 204 18.94 -2.89 4.59
C ALA A 204 17.93 -2.01 3.84
N THR A 205 18.32 -0.77 3.54
CA THR A 205 17.48 0.17 2.81
C THR A 205 18.14 0.55 1.49
N LEU A 206 17.54 0.15 0.38
CA LEU A 206 17.95 0.47 -0.98
C LEU A 206 17.27 1.74 -1.46
N ARG A 207 18.01 2.62 -2.14
CA ARG A 207 17.49 3.83 -2.79
C ARG A 207 18.18 4.06 -4.13
N TRP A 208 17.43 4.50 -5.14
CA TRP A 208 17.97 4.87 -6.45
C TRP A 208 17.22 6.05 -7.06
N ASP A 209 17.76 6.63 -8.13
CA ASP A 209 17.21 7.81 -8.80
C ASP A 209 16.82 7.46 -10.25
N SER A 210 15.81 6.59 -10.37
CA SER A 210 15.22 6.21 -11.65
C SER A 210 13.86 5.56 -11.43
N THR A 211 13.05 5.47 -12.50
CA THR A 211 11.76 4.77 -12.47
C THR A 211 11.87 3.27 -12.77
N HIS A 212 13.08 2.72 -12.88
CA HIS A 212 13.28 1.30 -13.12
C HIS A 212 13.07 0.49 -11.84
N ASP A 213 12.83 -0.81 -12.00
CA ASP A 213 12.53 -1.76 -10.95
C ASP A 213 13.82 -2.45 -10.49
N LEU A 214 14.28 -2.10 -9.29
CA LEU A 214 15.47 -2.68 -8.66
C LEU A 214 15.02 -3.44 -7.41
N ASP A 215 15.37 -4.71 -7.32
CA ASP A 215 15.02 -5.56 -6.19
C ASP A 215 16.12 -5.56 -5.12
N LEU A 216 15.71 -5.59 -3.87
CA LEU A 216 16.50 -5.91 -2.70
C LEU A 216 16.16 -7.32 -2.21
N ALA A 217 17.20 -8.13 -1.99
CA ALA A 217 17.07 -9.42 -1.31
C ALA A 217 18.13 -9.56 -0.21
N VAL A 218 17.78 -10.23 0.88
CA VAL A 218 18.72 -10.55 1.96
C VAL A 218 18.62 -12.03 2.32
N MET A 219 19.75 -12.74 2.20
CA MET A 219 19.91 -14.10 2.70
C MET A 219 20.49 -14.09 4.11
N ASP A 220 19.83 -14.78 5.03
CA ASP A 220 20.27 -14.95 6.41
C ASP A 220 21.28 -16.12 6.57
N PRO A 221 21.89 -16.30 7.76
CA PRO A 221 22.86 -17.36 8.01
C PRO A 221 22.32 -18.78 7.89
N ASP A 222 21.00 -18.95 8.05
CA ASP A 222 20.32 -20.24 7.93
C ASP A 222 19.92 -20.54 6.47
N GLY A 223 20.15 -19.60 5.55
CA GLY A 223 19.86 -19.70 4.13
C GLY A 223 18.45 -19.28 3.73
N ASN A 224 17.67 -18.66 4.63
CA ASN A 224 16.39 -18.07 4.25
C ASN A 224 16.62 -16.74 3.51
N ILE A 225 15.88 -16.50 2.43
CA ILE A 225 16.01 -15.30 1.61
C ILE A 225 14.75 -14.46 1.77
N VAL A 226 14.88 -13.24 2.30
CA VAL A 226 13.81 -12.24 2.23
C VAL A 226 13.91 -11.54 0.87
N ALA A 227 12.81 -11.49 0.14
CA ALA A 227 12.67 -10.79 -1.15
C ALA A 227 11.19 -10.44 -1.39
N PHE A 228 10.89 -9.75 -2.50
CA PHE A 228 9.55 -9.32 -2.92
C PHE A 228 8.43 -10.35 -2.64
N ASP A 229 8.61 -11.57 -3.16
CA ASP A 229 7.64 -12.66 -3.12
C ASP A 229 7.81 -13.62 -1.93
N ASN A 230 8.85 -13.42 -1.11
CA ASN A 230 9.17 -14.27 0.03
C ASN A 230 9.36 -13.46 1.30
N THR A 231 8.25 -13.06 1.91
CA THR A 231 8.26 -12.26 3.13
C THR A 231 6.93 -12.35 3.90
N PRO A 232 6.95 -12.37 5.25
CA PRO A 232 8.13 -12.54 6.11
C PRO A 232 8.67 -13.98 6.04
N VAL A 233 9.95 -14.16 6.34
CA VAL A 233 10.58 -15.50 6.46
C VAL A 233 10.53 -16.00 7.91
N SER A 234 10.71 -17.31 8.11
CA SER A 234 10.61 -17.93 9.45
C SER A 234 11.66 -17.46 10.45
N SER A 235 12.79 -16.92 9.99
CA SER A 235 13.81 -16.29 10.84
C SER A 235 13.46 -14.87 11.27
N GLY A 236 12.29 -14.34 10.88
CA GLY A 236 11.77 -13.05 11.30
C GLY A 236 12.01 -11.89 10.32
N GLY A 237 12.77 -12.12 9.25
CA GLY A 237 13.08 -11.11 8.24
C GLY A 237 11.87 -10.71 7.41
N GLN A 238 11.73 -9.42 7.13
CA GLN A 238 10.55 -8.84 6.48
C GLN A 238 10.97 -7.79 5.45
N LEU A 239 10.21 -7.68 4.36
CA LEU A 239 10.28 -6.60 3.38
C LEU A 239 9.01 -5.79 3.54
N ASP A 240 9.14 -4.51 3.86
CA ASP A 240 7.99 -3.63 4.13
C ASP A 240 7.76 -2.52 3.10
N VAL A 241 8.78 -2.17 2.31
CA VAL A 241 8.66 -1.27 1.17
C VAL A 241 9.34 -1.89 -0.04
N ASP A 242 8.63 -1.84 -1.15
CA ASP A 242 8.91 -2.46 -2.43
C ASP A 242 8.49 -1.44 -3.51
N ALA A 243 9.44 -0.78 -4.15
CA ALA A 243 9.16 0.39 -4.98
C ALA A 243 9.44 0.12 -6.44
N ASN A 244 8.53 0.56 -7.31
CA ASN A 244 8.54 0.34 -8.76
C ASN A 244 8.37 -1.12 -9.19
N ALA A 245 7.99 -2.01 -8.27
CA ALA A 245 7.68 -3.40 -8.56
C ALA A 245 6.72 -3.52 -9.74
N LEU A 246 7.07 -4.39 -10.69
CA LEU A 246 6.30 -4.65 -11.91
C LEU A 246 6.11 -3.42 -12.81
N CYS A 247 6.82 -2.32 -12.55
CA CYS A 247 6.70 -1.05 -13.25
C CYS A 247 5.30 -0.41 -13.19
N GLU A 248 4.53 -0.70 -12.13
CA GLU A 248 3.22 -0.09 -11.89
C GLU A 248 3.35 1.07 -10.89
N GLY A 249 2.70 2.21 -11.16
CA GLY A 249 2.70 3.36 -10.23
C GLY A 249 4.10 3.91 -9.89
N VAL A 250 5.04 3.86 -10.84
CA VAL A 250 6.47 4.16 -10.60
C VAL A 250 6.75 5.54 -10.02
N THR A 251 7.75 5.61 -9.15
CA THR A 251 8.37 6.82 -8.60
C THR A 251 9.82 6.93 -9.08
N SER A 252 10.34 8.15 -9.17
CA SER A 252 11.76 8.39 -9.45
C SER A 252 12.61 8.53 -8.19
N ALA A 253 11.99 8.51 -7.00
CA ALA A 253 12.69 8.42 -5.71
C ALA A 253 12.33 7.13 -4.95
N PRO A 254 12.50 5.95 -5.57
CA PRO A 254 12.14 4.66 -4.99
C PRO A 254 13.00 4.27 -3.78
N VAL A 255 12.39 3.48 -2.91
CA VAL A 255 12.99 2.94 -1.70
C VAL A 255 12.56 1.49 -1.58
N GLU A 256 13.49 0.60 -1.24
CA GLU A 256 13.14 -0.72 -0.69
C GLU A 256 13.76 -0.91 0.68
N ASN A 257 13.10 -1.68 1.53
CA ASN A 257 13.57 -1.91 2.88
C ASN A 257 13.30 -3.34 3.34
N ILE A 258 14.38 -4.03 3.72
CA ILE A 258 14.35 -5.33 4.39
C ILE A 258 14.91 -5.17 5.79
N PHE A 259 14.27 -5.77 6.79
CA PHE A 259 14.71 -5.73 8.17
C PHE A 259 14.41 -7.02 8.94
N TRP A 260 15.21 -7.27 9.97
CA TRP A 260 14.88 -8.20 11.05
C TRP A 260 14.57 -7.39 12.31
N PRO A 261 13.39 -7.55 12.94
CA PRO A 261 13.08 -6.88 14.19
C PRO A 261 14.08 -7.21 15.30
N ALA A 262 14.18 -6.31 16.29
CA ALA A 262 15.09 -6.49 17.42
C ALA A 262 14.87 -7.83 18.16
N GLY A 263 15.96 -8.56 18.38
CA GLY A 263 15.97 -9.87 19.01
C GLY A 263 15.53 -11.03 18.12
N GLN A 264 15.29 -10.82 16.82
CA GLN A 264 14.87 -11.87 15.90
C GLN A 264 15.96 -12.34 14.94
N ALA A 265 16.98 -11.51 14.66
CA ALA A 265 17.97 -11.84 13.65
C ALA A 265 18.90 -12.97 14.10
N PRO A 266 19.04 -14.07 13.32
CA PRO A 266 20.05 -15.10 13.58
C PRO A 266 21.47 -14.53 13.61
N ALA A 267 22.32 -15.05 14.48
CA ALA A 267 23.75 -14.72 14.46
C ALA A 267 24.44 -15.43 13.28
N GLY A 268 25.31 -14.71 12.57
CA GLY A 268 26.07 -15.23 11.43
C GLY A 268 26.21 -14.20 10.31
N GLU A 269 26.63 -14.70 9.15
CA GLU A 269 26.83 -13.90 7.94
C GLU A 269 25.54 -13.76 7.14
N TYR A 270 25.28 -12.54 6.69
CA TYR A 270 24.17 -12.17 5.82
C TYR A 270 24.72 -11.76 4.46
N VAL A 271 23.99 -12.10 3.39
CA VAL A 271 24.27 -11.63 2.04
C VAL A 271 23.14 -10.70 1.61
N VAL A 272 23.48 -9.45 1.29
CA VAL A 272 22.55 -8.45 0.76
C VAL A 272 22.77 -8.33 -0.74
N ALA A 273 21.73 -8.49 -1.53
CA ALA A 273 21.74 -8.47 -2.98
C ALA A 273 20.87 -7.31 -3.49
N VAL A 274 21.40 -6.56 -4.44
CA VAL A 274 20.67 -5.55 -5.21
C VAL A 274 20.69 -5.98 -6.66
N SER A 275 19.52 -6.13 -7.28
CA SER A 275 19.41 -6.54 -8.68
C SER A 275 18.57 -5.60 -9.52
N LEU A 276 18.93 -5.45 -10.80
CA LEU A 276 18.05 -4.84 -11.80
C LEU A 276 17.02 -5.89 -12.24
N TYR A 277 15.79 -5.79 -11.74
CA TYR A 277 14.72 -6.72 -12.09
C TYR A 277 14.15 -6.41 -13.47
N THR A 278 13.67 -5.19 -13.65
CA THR A 278 13.00 -4.77 -14.89
C THR A 278 13.29 -3.33 -15.27
N ARG A 279 13.54 -3.11 -16.57
CA ARG A 279 13.54 -1.79 -17.17
C ARG A 279 12.10 -1.34 -17.45
N CYS A 280 11.62 -0.34 -16.72
CA CYS A 280 10.29 0.23 -16.95
C CYS A 280 10.14 1.12 -18.21
N ASN A 281 11.22 1.33 -18.96
CA ASN A 281 11.21 1.99 -20.27
C ASN A 281 12.43 1.55 -21.10
N GLU A 282 12.52 1.96 -22.37
CA GLU A 282 13.60 1.53 -23.29
C GLU A 282 14.99 2.13 -23.00
N THR A 283 15.17 2.88 -21.92
CA THR A 283 16.47 3.46 -21.56
C THR A 283 17.44 2.39 -21.08
N VAL A 284 18.68 2.45 -21.57
CA VAL A 284 19.77 1.53 -21.22
C VAL A 284 20.92 2.27 -20.54
N GLY A 285 21.75 1.54 -19.80
CA GLY A 285 22.94 2.08 -19.12
C GLY A 285 22.84 2.08 -17.59
N THR A 286 23.93 2.38 -16.92
CA THR A 286 24.07 2.21 -15.47
C THR A 286 23.01 2.95 -14.64
N ILE A 287 22.41 2.24 -13.69
CA ILE A 287 21.55 2.78 -12.66
C ILE A 287 22.35 2.82 -11.35
N PRO A 288 22.76 4.01 -10.87
CA PRO A 288 23.40 4.13 -9.58
C PRO A 288 22.39 3.94 -8.45
N PHE A 289 22.82 3.26 -7.38
CA PHE A 289 22.03 3.08 -6.18
C PHE A 289 22.87 3.36 -4.92
N THR A 290 22.16 3.63 -3.83
CA THR A 290 22.70 3.71 -2.47
C THR A 290 22.04 2.64 -1.61
N LEU A 291 22.84 1.89 -0.86
CA LEU A 291 22.39 0.89 0.10
C LEU A 291 22.82 1.34 1.49
N THR A 292 21.87 1.52 2.39
CA THR A 292 22.16 1.81 3.81
C THR A 292 21.94 0.55 4.62
N LEU A 293 23.00 0.07 5.29
CA LEU A 293 22.95 -1.08 6.18
C LEU A 293 23.04 -0.60 7.63
N THR A 294 22.05 -0.90 8.44
CA THR A 294 22.11 -0.73 9.90
C THR A 294 22.16 -2.11 10.54
N VAL A 295 23.23 -2.40 11.27
CA VAL A 295 23.46 -3.69 11.93
C VAL A 295 23.79 -3.45 13.40
N GLN A 296 22.99 -4.01 14.31
CA GLN A 296 23.09 -3.79 15.75
C GLN A 296 23.23 -2.29 16.12
N GLY A 297 22.48 -1.43 15.40
CA GLY A 297 22.49 0.04 15.59
C GLY A 297 23.67 0.78 14.96
N SER A 298 24.62 0.09 14.32
CA SER A 298 25.70 0.73 13.55
C SER A 298 25.31 0.84 12.09
N THR A 299 25.36 2.05 11.53
CA THR A 299 24.96 2.30 10.13
C THR A 299 26.16 2.53 9.23
N GLU A 300 26.13 1.90 8.05
CA GLU A 300 27.06 2.11 6.94
C GLU A 300 26.27 2.40 5.66
N THR A 301 26.78 3.34 4.85
CA THR A 301 26.22 3.65 3.53
C THR A 301 27.18 3.16 2.45
N LEU A 302 26.66 2.30 1.59
CA LEU A 302 27.34 1.68 0.46
C LEU A 302 26.73 2.24 -0.84
N THR A 303 27.50 2.23 -1.92
CA THR A 303 27.03 2.63 -3.25
C THR A 303 27.39 1.57 -4.28
N GLY A 304 26.60 1.51 -5.35
CA GLY A 304 26.84 0.59 -6.45
C GLY A 304 26.13 1.03 -7.73
N VAL A 305 26.31 0.23 -8.78
CA VAL A 305 25.64 0.41 -10.07
C VAL A 305 25.17 -0.96 -10.57
N VAL A 306 23.97 -1.00 -11.17
CA VAL A 306 23.46 -2.14 -11.94
C VAL A 306 23.19 -1.72 -13.38
N ASP A 307 23.35 -2.64 -14.32
CA ASP A 307 23.01 -2.48 -15.73
C ASP A 307 22.69 -3.83 -16.37
N GLU A 308 22.52 -3.87 -17.70
CA GLU A 308 22.17 -5.09 -18.44
C GLU A 308 23.29 -6.16 -18.46
N THR A 309 24.51 -5.78 -18.08
CA THR A 309 25.69 -6.67 -18.09
C THR A 309 26.13 -7.08 -16.69
N ASN A 310 25.80 -6.25 -15.70
CA ASN A 310 26.00 -6.50 -14.28
C ASN A 310 24.69 -6.17 -13.56
N ASP A 311 23.74 -7.08 -13.67
CA ASP A 311 22.38 -6.96 -13.17
C ASP A 311 22.25 -7.32 -11.68
N LEU A 312 23.34 -7.73 -11.02
CA LEU A 312 23.36 -8.14 -9.62
C LEU A 312 24.63 -7.66 -8.92
N VAL A 313 24.48 -6.98 -7.79
CA VAL A 313 25.57 -6.59 -6.90
C VAL A 313 25.28 -7.15 -5.51
N THR A 314 26.30 -7.75 -4.87
CA THR A 314 26.17 -8.33 -3.53
C THR A 314 27.12 -7.69 -2.53
N PHE A 315 26.65 -7.62 -1.29
CA PHE A 315 27.36 -7.16 -0.11
C PHE A 315 27.23 -8.20 0.99
N THR A 316 28.16 -8.19 1.94
CA THR A 316 28.14 -9.11 3.10
C THR A 316 28.20 -8.32 4.39
N THR A 317 27.41 -8.71 5.37
CA THR A 317 27.50 -8.21 6.74
C THR A 317 27.32 -9.35 7.73
N ALA A 318 27.50 -9.11 9.03
CA ALA A 318 27.36 -10.15 10.03
C ALA A 318 26.83 -9.61 11.36
N ILE A 319 26.07 -10.46 12.04
CA ILE A 319 25.62 -10.26 13.42
C ILE A 319 26.31 -11.31 14.28
N TYR A 320 26.96 -10.88 15.36
CA TYR A 320 27.67 -11.74 16.30
C TYR A 320 27.09 -11.64 17.71
#